data_AF-A0AAV3XBD6-F1
#
_entry.id   AF-A0AAV3XBD6-F1
#
_cell.length_a   1.000
_cell.length_b   1.000
_cell.length_c   1.000
_cell.angle_alpha   90.00
_cell.angle_beta   90.00
_cell.angle_gamma   90.00
#
_symmetry.space_group_name_H-M   'P 1'
#
loop_
_entity.id
_entity.type
_entity.pdbx_description
1 polymer ?
#
loop_
_entity_poly.entity_id
_entity_poly.type
_entity_poly.pdbx_seq_one_letter_code
_entity_poly.pdbx_strand_id
1 'polypeptide(L)'
;METDRNSYNLNDDQVRYEFLILNYELIAAIAWKGYLEEGRGCVVIDNSSNQETRENLNLKFYRLLDTVPGFYLGEKSTNFQALMHGKWPDAETSRRVAEYDPECKVLVFVWFAGEKGDFLIQGVSVPQLPPPLCYQRLLPRLAEFQLIADR
;
A
#
# COMPACT_ATOMS: atom_id res chain seq x y z
N MET A 1 -15.48 -24.00 4.58
CA MET A 1 -16.12 -22.67 4.50
C MET A 1 -15.04 -21.65 4.78
N GLU A 2 -14.31 -21.28 3.73
CA GLU A 2 -13.31 -20.22 3.79
C GLU A 2 -14.06 -18.90 3.96
N THR A 3 -13.87 -18.28 5.12
CA THR A 3 -14.45 -16.99 5.44
C THR A 3 -13.73 -15.94 4.60
N ASP A 4 -14.48 -15.21 3.78
CA ASP A 4 -14.03 -14.01 3.06
C ASP A 4 -13.12 -13.16 3.97
N ARG A 5 -11.82 -13.17 3.71
CA ARG A 5 -10.84 -12.45 4.54
C ARG A 5 -10.80 -10.94 4.27
N ASN A 6 -11.53 -10.43 3.27
CA ASN A 6 -11.71 -8.99 3.09
C ASN A 6 -12.95 -8.52 3.87
N SER A 7 -12.77 -8.26 5.16
CA SER A 7 -13.80 -7.70 6.04
C SER A 7 -14.15 -6.24 5.74
N TYR A 8 -13.40 -5.58 4.84
CA TYR A 8 -13.57 -4.16 4.51
C TYR A 8 -14.06 -3.96 3.08
N ASN A 9 -15.21 -3.30 2.93
CA ASN A 9 -15.63 -2.78 1.64
C ASN A 9 -14.93 -1.44 1.37
N LEU A 10 -13.68 -1.47 0.90
CA LEU A 10 -12.92 -0.24 0.64
C LEU A 10 -13.47 0.60 -0.54
N ASN A 11 -14.51 0.16 -1.25
CA ASN A 11 -15.24 1.02 -2.19
C ASN A 11 -16.09 2.06 -1.44
N ASP A 12 -16.51 1.78 -0.21
CA ASP A 12 -17.23 2.74 0.62
C ASP A 12 -16.25 3.76 1.22
N ASP A 13 -16.56 5.05 1.05
CA ASP A 13 -15.70 6.16 1.48
C ASP A 13 -15.48 6.20 3.00
N GLN A 14 -16.52 5.91 3.79
CA GLN A 14 -16.45 5.91 5.25
C GLN A 14 -15.62 4.73 5.74
N VAL A 15 -15.90 3.53 5.23
CA VAL A 15 -15.15 2.32 5.58
C VAL A 15 -13.68 2.46 5.20
N ARG A 16 -13.40 3.00 4.00
CA ARG A 16 -12.03 3.24 3.54
C ARG A 16 -11.33 4.27 4.41
N TYR A 17 -11.98 5.39 4.76
CA TYR A 17 -11.40 6.38 5.66
C TYR A 17 -11.05 5.78 7.02
N GLU A 18 -11.98 5.05 7.64
CA GLU A 18 -11.76 4.37 8.91
C GLU A 18 -10.61 3.36 8.83
N PHE A 19 -10.58 2.54 7.78
CA PHE A 19 -9.49 1.59 7.54
C PHE A 19 -8.13 2.29 7.48
N LEU A 20 -8.04 3.38 6.70
CA LEU A 20 -6.79 4.13 6.53
C LEU A 20 -6.33 4.78 7.83
N ILE A 21 -7.25 5.30 8.65
CA ILE A 21 -6.92 5.91 9.94
C ILE A 21 -6.49 4.86 10.96
N LEU A 22 -7.23 3.75 11.07
CA LEU A 22 -6.92 2.65 12.00
C LEU A 22 -5.56 2.02 11.70
N ASN A 23 -5.23 1.86 10.42
CA ASN A 23 -3.98 1.26 9.97
C ASN A 23 -2.87 2.29 9.66
N TYR A 24 -3.12 3.58 9.94
CA TYR A 24 -2.27 4.66 9.46
C TYR A 24 -0.81 4.50 9.88
N GLU A 25 -0.54 4.14 11.14
CA GLU A 25 0.84 4.03 11.64
C GLU A 25 1.63 2.96 10.88
N LEU A 26 1.01 1.81 10.59
CA LEU A 26 1.63 0.75 9.79
C LEU A 26 1.79 1.16 8.32
N ILE A 27 0.76 1.77 7.72
CA ILE A 27 0.82 2.31 6.36
C ILE A 27 1.98 3.31 6.22
N ALA A 28 2.11 4.23 7.17
CA ALA A 28 3.14 5.25 7.18
C ALA A 28 4.54 4.66 7.41
N ALA A 29 4.66 3.65 8.28
CA ALA A 29 5.92 2.94 8.47
C ALA A 29 6.37 2.17 7.21
N ILE A 30 5.44 1.49 6.53
CA ILE A 30 5.71 0.80 5.25
C ILE A 30 6.12 1.82 4.19
N ALA A 31 5.39 2.94 4.09
CA ALA A 31 5.68 4.00 3.13
C ALA A 31 7.08 4.58 3.32
N TRP A 32 7.46 4.88 4.56
CA TRP A 32 8.77 5.46 4.84
C TRP A 32 9.90 4.46 4.58
N LYS A 33 9.74 3.21 5.03
CA LYS A 33 10.71 2.15 4.74
C LYS A 33 10.93 1.99 3.24
N GLY A 34 9.83 1.84 2.50
CA GLY A 34 9.86 1.68 1.05
C GLY A 34 10.45 2.90 0.35
N TYR A 35 10.17 4.12 0.83
CA TYR A 35 10.79 5.34 0.31
C TYR A 35 12.31 5.33 0.46
N LEU A 36 12.83 4.91 1.62
CA LEU A 36 14.27 4.79 1.85
C LEU A 36 14.94 3.75 0.94
N GLU A 37 14.24 2.66 0.62
CA GLU A 37 14.76 1.53 -0.16
C GLU A 37 14.62 1.74 -1.68
N GLU A 38 13.48 2.30 -2.13
CA GLU A 38 13.04 2.30 -3.53
C GLU A 38 12.80 3.71 -4.10
N GLY A 39 12.93 4.76 -3.29
CA GLY A 39 12.62 6.13 -3.69
C GLY A 39 11.12 6.42 -3.69
N ARG A 40 10.68 7.42 -4.47
CA ARG A 40 9.27 7.86 -4.50
C ARG A 40 8.33 6.74 -4.94
N GLY A 41 7.11 6.74 -4.41
CA GLY A 41 6.14 5.67 -4.65
C GLY A 41 4.88 5.83 -3.82
N CYS A 42 4.14 4.73 -3.69
CA CYS A 42 2.91 4.67 -2.90
C CYS A 42 2.78 3.34 -2.16
N VAL A 43 1.92 3.31 -1.13
CA VAL A 43 1.47 2.06 -0.52
C VAL A 43 0.30 1.54 -1.32
N VAL A 44 0.45 0.37 -1.91
CA VAL A 44 -0.63 -0.35 -2.57
C VAL A 44 -1.38 -1.16 -1.53
N ILE A 45 -2.71 -1.02 -1.51
CA ILE A 45 -3.63 -1.86 -0.75
C ILE A 45 -4.39 -2.71 -1.77
N ASP A 46 -4.21 -4.01 -1.69
CA ASP A 46 -4.86 -4.96 -2.58
C ASP A 46 -6.25 -5.33 -2.04
N ASN A 47 -7.25 -4.57 -2.47
CA ASN A 47 -8.65 -4.82 -2.17
C ASN A 47 -9.32 -5.74 -3.21
N SER A 48 -8.56 -6.41 -4.08
CA SER A 48 -9.13 -7.38 -5.00
C SER A 48 -9.67 -8.58 -4.23
N SER A 49 -10.81 -9.10 -4.70
CA SER A 49 -11.37 -10.36 -4.19
C SER A 49 -10.63 -11.59 -4.75
N ASN A 50 -9.73 -11.41 -5.72
CA ASN A 50 -9.15 -12.50 -6.48
C ASN A 50 -7.74 -12.86 -5.98
N GLN A 51 -7.61 -14.02 -5.33
CA GLN A 51 -6.35 -14.54 -4.83
C GLN A 51 -5.34 -14.82 -5.95
N GLU A 52 -5.79 -15.13 -7.17
CA GLU A 52 -4.91 -15.43 -8.31
C GLU A 52 -3.96 -14.26 -8.68
N THR A 53 -4.41 -13.01 -8.48
CA THR A 53 -3.55 -11.84 -8.71
C THR A 53 -2.39 -11.81 -7.70
N ARG A 54 -2.64 -12.27 -6.47
CA ARG A 54 -1.65 -12.27 -5.37
C ARG A 54 -0.58 -13.35 -5.55
N GLU A 55 -0.93 -14.50 -6.11
CA GLU A 55 -0.03 -15.64 -6.31
C GLU A 55 0.89 -15.47 -7.52
N ASN A 56 0.41 -14.83 -8.58
CA ASN A 56 1.22 -14.59 -9.79
C ASN A 56 2.26 -13.48 -9.60
N LEU A 57 2.05 -12.62 -8.61
CA LEU A 57 2.95 -11.55 -8.28
C LEU A 57 3.93 -12.07 -7.23
N ASN A 58 5.17 -12.28 -7.63
CA ASN A 58 6.30 -12.67 -6.77
C ASN A 58 6.73 -11.49 -5.85
N LEU A 59 5.75 -10.81 -5.25
CA LEU A 59 5.89 -9.66 -4.37
C LEU A 59 6.34 -10.19 -3.01
N LYS A 60 7.67 -10.32 -2.88
CA LYS A 60 8.37 -10.84 -1.70
C LYS A 60 8.04 -10.15 -0.37
N PHE A 61 7.21 -9.09 -0.35
CA PHE A 61 7.03 -8.21 0.80
C PHE A 61 5.60 -7.74 1.01
N TYR A 62 4.61 -8.62 0.91
CA TYR A 62 3.29 -8.31 1.47
C TYR A 62 3.37 -8.07 2.97
N ARG A 63 2.62 -7.05 3.42
CA ARG A 63 2.35 -6.75 4.82
C ARG A 63 0.85 -6.82 5.04
N LEU A 64 0.43 -7.42 6.14
CA LEU A 64 -0.98 -7.42 6.56
C LEU A 64 -1.30 -6.07 7.22
N LEU A 65 -2.15 -5.28 6.56
CA LEU A 65 -2.82 -4.12 7.13
C LEU A 65 -4.12 -4.65 7.75
N ASP A 66 -4.04 -5.12 8.99
CA ASP A 66 -5.04 -5.96 9.65
C ASP A 66 -5.25 -7.28 8.87
N THR A 67 -6.28 -7.36 8.02
CA THR A 67 -6.57 -8.52 7.17
C THR A 67 -6.29 -8.29 5.69
N VAL A 68 -6.04 -7.04 5.28
CA VAL A 68 -5.90 -6.66 3.87
C VAL A 68 -4.41 -6.60 3.49
N PRO A 69 -3.98 -7.28 2.42
CA PRO A 69 -2.60 -7.19 1.97
C PRO A 69 -2.26 -5.78 1.47
N GLY A 70 -1.10 -5.28 1.89
CA GLY A 70 -0.51 -4.07 1.35
C GLY A 70 1.00 -4.19 1.16
N PHE A 71 1.54 -3.38 0.27
CA PHE A 71 2.98 -3.33 0.00
C PHE A 71 3.37 -1.95 -0.51
N TYR A 72 4.67 -1.63 -0.45
CA TYR A 72 5.18 -0.40 -1.07
C TYR A 72 5.54 -0.66 -2.53
N LEU A 73 5.20 0.30 -3.39
CA LEU A 73 5.53 0.31 -4.80
C LEU A 73 6.34 1.57 -5.12
N GLY A 74 7.67 1.46 -5.04
CA GLY A 74 8.59 2.53 -5.41
C GLY A 74 8.95 2.51 -6.89
N GLU A 75 9.21 3.68 -7.47
CA GLU A 75 9.54 3.84 -8.90
C GLU A 75 10.83 3.10 -9.32
N LYS A 76 11.74 2.83 -8.37
CA LYS A 76 12.98 2.08 -8.64
C LYS A 76 12.85 0.59 -8.39
N SER A 77 11.68 0.12 -7.96
CA SER A 77 11.45 -1.29 -7.63
C SER A 77 11.26 -2.16 -8.87
N THR A 78 11.66 -3.43 -8.78
CA THR A 78 11.34 -4.42 -9.81
C THR A 78 9.83 -4.62 -9.95
N ASN A 79 9.09 -4.40 -8.87
CA ASN A 79 7.64 -4.52 -8.82
C ASN A 79 6.96 -3.44 -9.65
N PHE A 80 7.49 -2.22 -9.67
CA PHE A 80 6.97 -1.14 -10.53
C PHE A 80 7.11 -1.48 -12.01
N GLN A 81 8.23 -2.10 -12.40
CA GLN A 81 8.38 -2.59 -13.77
C GLN A 81 7.42 -3.74 -14.09
N ALA A 82 7.22 -4.67 -13.15
CA ALA A 82 6.38 -5.84 -13.36
C ALA A 82 4.87 -5.53 -13.38
N LEU A 83 4.41 -4.70 -12.43
CA LEU A 83 3.00 -4.36 -12.23
C LEU A 83 2.52 -3.24 -13.13
N MET A 84 3.37 -2.22 -13.29
CA MET A 84 2.99 -0.96 -13.91
C MET A 84 3.72 -0.73 -15.23
N HIS A 85 4.49 -1.71 -15.71
CA HIS A 85 5.34 -1.57 -16.90
C HIS A 85 6.27 -0.34 -16.85
N GLY A 86 6.66 0.07 -15.64
CA GLY A 86 7.51 1.23 -15.40
C GLY A 86 6.79 2.58 -15.55
N LYS A 87 5.45 2.60 -15.56
CA LYS A 87 4.65 3.83 -15.72
C LYS A 87 3.45 3.84 -14.77
N TRP A 88 3.25 4.97 -14.10
CA TRP A 88 2.01 5.23 -13.38
C TRP A 88 0.79 5.18 -14.33
N PRO A 89 -0.40 4.82 -13.83
CA PRO A 89 -1.55 4.50 -14.68
C PRO A 89 -2.11 5.74 -15.39
N ASP A 90 -1.86 6.93 -14.84
CA ASP A 90 -2.26 8.20 -15.43
C ASP A 90 -1.29 9.34 -15.02
N ALA A 91 -1.39 10.48 -15.71
CA ALA A 91 -0.52 11.62 -15.51
C ALA A 91 -0.71 12.29 -14.14
N GLU A 92 -1.92 12.27 -13.59
CA GLU A 92 -2.21 12.85 -12.28
C GLU A 92 -1.57 12.02 -11.16
N THR A 93 -1.62 10.70 -11.26
CA THR A 93 -0.89 9.79 -10.37
C THR A 93 0.60 10.05 -10.41
N SER A 94 1.17 10.12 -11.63
CA SER A 94 2.59 10.42 -11.81
C SER A 94 2.99 11.75 -11.17
N ARG A 95 2.18 12.79 -11.36
CA ARG A 95 2.40 14.12 -10.78
C ARG A 95 2.34 14.06 -9.24
N ARG A 96 1.34 13.39 -8.67
CA ARG A 96 1.18 13.25 -7.22
C ARG A 96 2.37 12.54 -6.59
N VAL A 97 2.87 11.46 -7.19
CA VAL A 97 4.07 10.73 -6.73
C VAL A 97 5.34 11.59 -6.82
N ALA A 98 5.47 12.40 -7.88
CA ALA A 98 6.61 13.29 -8.05
C ALA A 98 6.63 14.45 -7.03
N GLU A 99 5.46 14.95 -6.64
CA GLU A 99 5.35 16.22 -5.88
C GLU A 99 5.10 16.06 -4.38
N TYR A 100 4.64 14.90 -3.90
CA TYR A 100 4.33 14.75 -2.47
C TYR A 100 5.59 14.83 -1.59
N ASP A 101 5.40 15.29 -0.35
CA ASP A 101 6.44 15.26 0.68
C ASP A 101 6.35 13.94 1.47
N PRO A 102 7.34 13.03 1.34
CA PRO A 102 7.34 11.74 2.01
C PRO A 102 7.56 11.83 3.53
N GLU A 103 8.06 12.96 4.05
CA GLU A 103 8.21 13.18 5.49
C GLU A 103 6.89 13.53 6.18
N CYS A 104 5.87 13.93 5.40
CA CYS A 104 4.61 14.45 5.93
C CYS A 104 3.37 13.70 5.42
N LYS A 105 3.45 13.03 4.26
CA LYS A 105 2.29 12.47 3.56
C LYS A 105 2.61 11.10 2.97
N VAL A 106 1.62 10.22 3.00
CA VAL A 106 1.63 8.92 2.32
C VAL A 106 0.65 8.96 1.17
N LEU A 107 1.06 8.51 -0.01
CA LEU A 107 0.13 8.17 -1.08
C LEU A 107 -0.27 6.71 -0.94
N VAL A 108 -1.57 6.47 -0.95
CA VAL A 108 -2.18 5.14 -0.88
C VAL A 108 -2.90 4.87 -2.19
N PHE A 109 -2.59 3.73 -2.80
CA PHE A 109 -3.19 3.21 -4.01
C PHE A 109 -4.06 2.02 -3.64
N VAL A 110 -5.38 2.16 -3.69
CA VAL A 110 -6.31 1.05 -3.45
C VAL A 110 -6.63 0.41 -4.79
N TRP A 111 -6.25 -0.86 -4.94
CA TRP A 111 -6.51 -1.63 -6.16
C TRP A 111 -7.73 -2.51 -5.97
N PHE A 112 -8.71 -2.41 -6.87
CA PHE A 112 -9.96 -3.18 -6.81
C PHE A 112 -10.00 -4.36 -7.81
N ALA A 113 -8.97 -4.50 -8.67
CA ALA A 113 -8.92 -5.49 -9.75
C ALA A 113 -10.19 -5.58 -10.63
N GLY A 114 -10.87 -4.46 -10.84
CA GLY A 114 -11.96 -4.40 -11.83
C GLY A 114 -11.44 -4.70 -13.24
N GLU A 115 -12.33 -5.07 -14.18
CA GLU A 115 -11.98 -5.45 -15.55
C GLU A 115 -11.17 -4.38 -16.32
N LYS A 116 -11.24 -3.13 -15.87
CA LYS A 116 -10.49 -1.98 -16.43
C LYS A 116 -9.28 -1.55 -15.60
N GLY A 117 -8.94 -2.31 -14.56
CA GLY A 117 -7.93 -1.93 -13.58
C GLY A 117 -8.39 -0.78 -12.71
N ASP A 118 -9.56 -0.87 -12.10
CA ASP A 118 -10.09 0.20 -11.26
C ASP A 118 -9.22 0.38 -10.01
N PHE A 119 -8.76 1.62 -9.81
CA PHE A 119 -7.96 2.02 -8.66
C PHE A 119 -8.38 3.38 -8.14
N LEU A 120 -7.98 3.66 -6.90
CA LEU A 120 -8.17 4.94 -6.26
C LEU A 120 -6.89 5.36 -5.55
N ILE A 121 -6.51 6.63 -5.70
CA ILE A 121 -5.32 7.19 -5.04
C ILE A 121 -5.70 8.28 -4.06
N GLN A 122 -5.32 8.08 -2.80
CA GLN A 122 -5.56 9.01 -1.70
C GLN A 122 -4.25 9.43 -1.04
N GLY A 123 -4.14 10.71 -0.72
CA GLY A 123 -3.07 11.22 0.13
C GLY A 123 -3.56 11.22 1.57
N VAL A 124 -2.84 10.55 2.46
CA VAL A 124 -3.18 10.48 3.88
C VAL A 124 -2.04 11.09 4.69
N SER A 125 -2.40 11.89 5.69
CA SER A 125 -1.44 12.55 6.59
C SER A 125 -2.07 12.74 7.96
N VAL A 126 -1.37 12.33 9.01
CA VAL A 126 -1.69 12.64 10.40
C VAL A 126 -0.52 13.44 10.96
N PRO A 127 -0.66 14.77 11.17
CA PRO A 127 0.47 15.63 11.53
C PRO A 127 1.26 15.20 12.78
N GLN A 128 0.60 14.56 13.74
CA GLN A 128 1.21 14.09 14.98
C GLN A 128 1.96 12.75 14.80
N LEU A 129 1.76 12.09 13.66
CA LEU A 129 2.31 10.79 13.29
C LEU A 129 2.91 10.87 11.87
N PRO A 130 4.00 11.63 11.65
CA PRO A 130 4.64 11.67 10.35
C PRO A 130 5.30 10.30 10.01
N PRO A 131 5.43 9.92 8.73
CA PRO A 131 5.99 8.63 8.33
C PRO A 131 7.34 8.23 8.98
N PRO A 132 8.34 9.12 9.12
CA PRO A 132 9.58 8.79 9.82
C PRO A 132 9.36 8.35 11.28
N LEU A 133 8.43 8.99 11.99
CA LEU A 133 8.12 8.66 13.38
C LEU A 133 7.39 7.31 13.48
N CYS A 134 6.41 7.07 12.61
CA CYS A 134 5.71 5.79 12.53
C CYS A 134 6.68 4.64 12.25
N TYR A 135 7.61 4.83 11.30
CA TYR A 135 8.66 3.87 11.03
C TYR A 135 9.54 3.61 12.24
N GLN A 136 10.02 4.65 12.92
CA GLN A 136 10.85 4.49 14.11
C GLN A 136 10.14 3.69 15.22
N ARG A 137 8.85 3.93 15.43
CA ARG A 137 8.03 3.23 16.44
C ARG A 137 7.79 1.78 16.09
N LEU A 138 7.50 1.49 14.81
CA LEU A 138 7.15 0.14 14.36
C LEU A 138 8.36 -0.70 13.91
N LEU A 139 9.53 -0.11 13.71
CA LEU A 139 10.75 -0.80 13.26
C LEU A 139 11.00 -2.12 14.00
N PRO A 140 10.87 -2.22 15.35
CA PRO A 140 11.11 -3.47 16.06
C PRO A 140 10.13 -4.60 15.71
N ARG A 141 8.96 -4.24 15.16
CA ARG A 141 7.79 -5.12 14.96
C ARG A 141 7.37 -5.26 13.49
N LEU A 142 8.01 -4.55 12.56
CA LEU A 142 7.66 -4.59 11.13
C LEU A 142 7.72 -5.99 10.50
N ALA A 143 8.47 -6.91 11.11
CA ALA A 143 8.53 -8.32 10.70
C ALA A 143 7.27 -9.10 11.08
N GLU A 144 6.55 -8.71 12.15
CA GLU A 144 5.32 -9.38 12.61
C GLU A 144 4.19 -9.27 11.58
N PHE A 145 4.20 -8.20 10.78
CA PHE A 145 3.18 -7.94 9.77
C PHE A 145 3.50 -8.59 8.42
N GLN A 146 4.65 -9.26 8.27
CA GLN A 146 5.03 -9.87 7.00
C GLN A 146 4.17 -11.11 6.72
N LEU A 147 3.52 -11.11 5.57
CA LEU A 147 2.84 -12.30 5.07
C LEU A 147 3.92 -13.28 4.62
N ILE A 148 4.12 -14.34 5.39
CA ILE A 148 4.97 -15.46 4.97
C ILE A 148 4.17 -16.19 3.91
N ALA A 149 4.61 -16.10 2.65
CA ALA A 149 4.13 -17.02 1.64
C ALA A 149 4.64 -18.41 2.04
N ASP A 150 3.77 -19.21 2.66
CA ASP A 150 4.04 -20.64 2.83
C ASP A 150 4.24 -21.22 1.43
N ARG A 151 5.44 -21.76 1.22
CA ARG A 151 5.87 -22.38 -0.04
C ARG A 151 5.19 -23.71 -0.28
#